data_AF-A0AAU5KPH0-F1
#
_entry.id   AF-A0AAU5KPH0-F1
#
_cell.length_a   1.000
_cell.length_b   1.000
_cell.length_c   1.000
_cell.angle_alpha   90.00
_cell.angle_beta   90.00
_cell.angle_gamma   90.00
#
_symmetry.space_group_name_H-M   'P 1'
#
loop_
_entity.id
_entity.type
_entity.pdbx_description
1 polymer ?
#
loop_
_entity_poly.entity_id
_entity_poly.type
_entity_poly.pdbx_seq_one_letter_code
_entity_poly.pdbx_strand_id
1 'polypeptide(L)' 'MPVPQPGPRDLLVQVEALAVNPMQHHVLARIARLVDAGILTSTATQDLGPINVRNLREAHRIRESGTAIGKTTLTGF' A
#
# COMPACT_ATOMS: atom_id res chain seq x y z
N MET A 1 4.47 28.37 13.35
CA MET A 1 3.29 27.70 13.96
C MET A 1 3.75 27.01 15.23
N PRO A 2 3.09 27.18 16.38
CA PRO A 2 3.46 26.46 17.60
C PRO A 2 3.07 24.98 17.51
N VAL A 3 3.91 24.10 18.06
CA VAL A 3 3.64 22.65 18.12
C VAL A 3 2.54 22.41 19.18
N PRO A 4 1.45 21.69 18.86
CA PRO A 4 0.41 21.40 19.82
C PRO A 4 0.92 20.47 20.93
N GLN A 5 0.52 20.73 22.17
CA GLN A 5 0.84 19.87 23.32
C GLN A 5 -0.22 18.77 23.47
N PRO A 6 0.15 17.49 23.58
CA PRO A 6 -0.80 16.40 23.75
C PRO A 6 -1.54 16.47 25.09
N GLY A 7 -2.82 16.11 25.08
CA GLY A 7 -3.68 16.05 26.27
C GLY A 7 -3.52 14.75 27.08
N PRO A 8 -4.20 14.63 28.23
CA PRO A 8 -4.05 13.51 29.17
C PRO A 8 -4.46 12.13 28.64
N ARG A 9 -5.11 12.07 27.47
CA ARG A 9 -5.56 10.84 26.80
C ARG A 9 -4.85 10.59 25.47
N ASP A 10 -3.87 11.41 25.13
CA ASP A 10 -3.15 11.27 23.87
C ASP A 10 -2.05 10.23 24.03
N LEU A 11 -2.07 9.21 23.16
CA LEU A 11 -0.97 8.27 23.03
C LEU A 11 0.11 8.93 22.19
N LEU A 12 1.26 9.23 22.81
CA LEU A 12 2.46 9.65 22.10
C LEU A 12 3.02 8.46 21.31
N VAL A 13 2.64 8.36 20.04
CA VAL A 13 3.28 7.42 19.11
C VAL A 13 4.55 8.08 18.61
N GLN A 14 5.70 7.62 19.09
CA GLN A 14 6.99 7.99 18.50
C GLN A 14 7.06 7.32 17.12
N VAL A 15 6.80 8.10 16.07
CA VAL A 15 7.11 7.67 14.70
C VAL A 15 8.63 7.76 14.56
N GLU A 16 9.32 6.73 15.05
CA GLU A 16 10.65 6.45 14.55
C GLU A 16 10.49 6.23 13.05
N ALA A 17 11.09 7.10 12.24
CA ALA A 17 11.13 6.91 10.81
C ALA A 17 11.70 5.52 10.56
N LEU A 18 10.82 4.57 10.21
CA LEU A 18 11.15 3.19 9.94
C LEU A 18 12.31 3.19 8.96
N ALA A 19 13.47 2.73 9.42
CA ALA A 19 14.60 2.47 8.57
C ALA A 19 14.08 1.74 7.33
N VAL A 20 14.27 2.35 6.15
CA VAL A 20 13.93 1.75 4.87
C VAL A 20 14.56 0.37 4.90
N ASN A 21 13.76 -0.69 4.96
CA ASN A 21 14.29 -2.04 5.13
C ASN A 21 15.14 -2.37 3.89
N PRO A 22 16.49 -2.42 3.99
CA PRO A 22 17.34 -2.55 2.81
C PRO A 22 17.13 -3.90 2.12
N MET A 23 16.70 -4.92 2.87
CA MET A 23 16.31 -6.21 2.30
C MET A 23 15.08 -6.09 1.42
N GLN A 24 14.09 -5.28 1.81
CA GLN A 24 12.91 -5.04 0.97
C GLN A 24 13.32 -4.37 -0.35
N HIS A 25 14.24 -3.41 -0.31
CA HIS A 25 14.76 -2.79 -1.53
C HIS A 25 15.42 -3.81 -2.46
N HIS A 26 16.29 -4.68 -1.95
CA HIS A 26 16.94 -5.73 -2.75
C HIS A 26 15.93 -6.70 -3.38
N VAL A 27 14.90 -7.09 -2.63
CA VAL A 27 13.85 -7.97 -3.13
C VAL A 27 13.06 -7.29 -4.25
N LEU A 28 12.64 -6.03 -4.05
CA LEU A 28 11.90 -5.28 -5.08
C LEU A 28 12.74 -5.03 -6.35
N ALA A 29 14.04 -4.74 -6.20
CA ALA A 29 14.96 -4.58 -7.33
C ALA A 29 15.16 -5.88 -8.11
N ARG A 30 15.12 -7.04 -7.44
CA ARG A 30 15.13 -8.34 -8.12
C ARG A 30 13.81 -8.61 -8.84
N ILE A 31 12.67 -8.32 -8.21
CA ILE A 31 11.35 -8.47 -8.83
C ILE A 31 11.25 -7.62 -10.10
N ALA A 32 11.68 -6.36 -10.07
CA ALA A 32 11.70 -5.49 -11.24
C ALA A 32 12.44 -6.10 -12.43
N ARG A 33 13.68 -6.58 -12.21
CA ARG A 33 14.47 -7.26 -13.26
C ARG A 33 13.77 -8.50 -13.84
N LEU A 34 13.06 -9.25 -13.01
CA LEU A 34 12.32 -10.43 -13.48
C LEU A 34 11.05 -10.06 -14.27
N VAL A 35 10.42 -8.93 -13.96
CA VAL A 35 9.32 -8.37 -14.75
C VAL A 35 9.82 -7.88 -16.11
N ASP A 36 10.93 -7.12 -16.13
CA ASP A 36 11.54 -6.63 -17.37
C ASP A 36 12.00 -7.77 -18.29
N ALA A 37 12.48 -8.87 -17.70
CA ALA A 37 12.85 -10.09 -18.42
C ALA A 37 11.65 -10.94 -18.89
N GLY A 38 10.41 -10.53 -18.56
CA GLY A 38 9.19 -11.27 -18.91
C GLY A 38 8.97 -12.57 -18.12
N ILE A 39 9.76 -12.82 -17.06
CA ILE A 39 9.65 -14.02 -16.21
C ILE A 39 8.50 -13.88 -15.22
N LEU A 40 8.29 -12.67 -14.69
CA LEU A 40 7.16 -12.35 -13.81
C LEU A 40 6.17 -11.45 -14.54
N THR A 41 4.88 -11.66 -14.29
CA THR A 41 3.80 -10.79 -14.76
C THR A 41 3.03 -10.21 -13.57
N SER A 42 2.34 -9.10 -13.79
CA SER A 42 1.50 -8.48 -12.79
C SER A 42 0.39 -9.43 -12.34
N THR A 43 0.04 -9.35 -11.06
CA THR A 43 -1.14 -10.02 -10.49
C THR A 43 -2.34 -9.10 -10.39
N ALA A 44 -2.27 -7.88 -10.94
CA ALA A 44 -3.38 -6.95 -10.98
C ALA A 44 -4.54 -7.53 -11.80
N THR A 45 -5.70 -7.65 -11.19
CA THR A 45 -6.89 -8.28 -11.78
C THR A 45 -8.06 -7.33 -11.91
N GLN A 46 -8.08 -6.24 -11.13
CA GLN A 46 -9.16 -5.26 -11.12
C GLN A 46 -8.62 -3.89 -10.77
N ASP A 47 -8.99 -2.88 -11.57
CA ASP A 47 -8.74 -1.46 -11.26
C ASP A 47 -10.06 -0.78 -10.87
N LEU A 48 -10.10 -0.16 -9.69
CA LEU A 48 -11.26 0.59 -9.20
C LEU A 48 -11.22 2.07 -9.59
N GLY A 49 -10.19 2.51 -10.32
CA GLY A 49 -10.01 3.89 -10.73
C GLY A 49 -9.42 4.78 -9.62
N PRO A 50 -9.74 6.08 -9.59
CA PRO A 50 -8.99 7.07 -8.81
C PRO A 50 -8.98 6.80 -7.32
N ILE A 51 -7.93 7.25 -6.65
CA ILE A 51 -7.78 7.15 -5.21
C ILE A 51 -8.77 8.11 -4.54
N ASN A 52 -9.92 7.59 -4.12
CA ASN A 52 -10.93 8.32 -3.36
C ASN A 52 -11.58 7.41 -2.31
N VAL A 53 -12.32 8.02 -1.38
CA VAL A 53 -12.94 7.32 -0.26
C VAL A 53 -13.91 6.22 -0.73
N ARG A 54 -14.66 6.46 -1.81
CA ARG A 54 -15.60 5.48 -2.36
C ARG A 54 -14.86 4.22 -2.84
N ASN A 55 -13.82 4.40 -3.63
CA ASN A 55 -13.05 3.31 -4.21
C ASN A 55 -12.24 2.54 -3.16
N LEU A 56 -11.72 3.23 -2.14
CA LEU A 56 -11.03 2.59 -1.02
C LEU A 56 -11.96 1.71 -0.16
N ARG A 57 -13.20 2.16 0.10
CA ARG A 57 -14.20 1.34 0.81
C ARG A 57 -14.55 0.09 0.02
N GLU A 58 -14.72 0.22 -1.29
CA GLU A 58 -15.01 -0.92 -2.16
C GLU A 58 -13.84 -1.91 -2.22
N ALA A 59 -12.60 -1.42 -2.29
CA ALA A 59 -11.40 -2.25 -2.22
C ALA A 59 -11.34 -3.07 -0.92
N HIS A 60 -11.72 -2.47 0.22
CA HIS A 60 -11.79 -3.18 1.50
C HIS A 60 -12.89 -4.25 1.50
N ARG A 61 -14.09 -3.91 1.02
CA ARG A 61 -15.20 -4.86 0.90
C ARG A 61 -14.80 -6.10 0.09
N ILE A 62 -14.15 -5.91 -1.05
CA ILE A 62 -13.66 -6.99 -1.93
C ILE A 62 -12.56 -7.82 -1.26
N ARG A 63 -11.66 -7.17 -0.50
CA ARG A 63 -10.58 -7.88 0.20
C ARG A 63 -11.08 -8.68 1.40
N GLU A 64 -12.02 -8.12 2.13
CA GLU A 64 -12.62 -8.73 3.33
C GLU A 64 -13.56 -9.89 2.98
N SER A 65 -14.12 -9.94 1.75
CA SER A 65 -14.91 -11.09 1.31
C SER A 65 -14.08 -12.36 1.14
N GLY A 66 -12.75 -12.27 1.07
CA GLY A 66 -11.84 -13.41 0.90
C GLY A 66 -11.90 -14.09 -0.47
N THR A 67 -12.72 -13.57 -1.39
CA THR A 67 -12.94 -14.14 -2.73
C THR A 67 -12.07 -13.50 -3.81
N ALA A 68 -11.31 -12.46 -3.46
CA ALA A 68 -10.47 -11.73 -4.40
C ALA A 68 -9.33 -12.63 -4.93
N ILE A 69 -9.28 -12.81 -6.25
CA ILE A 69 -8.16 -13.44 -6.95
C ILE A 69 -7.25 -12.33 -7.48
N GLY A 70 -5.95 -12.43 -7.21
CA GLY A 70 -4.96 -11.43 -7.64
C GLY A 70 -4.91 -10.18 -6.76
N LYS A 71 -4.70 -9.02 -7.38
CA LYS A 71 -4.58 -7.71 -6.71
C LYS A 71 -5.55 -6.70 -7.30
N THR A 72 -6.33 -6.07 -6.42
CA THR A 72 -7.13 -4.88 -6.76
C THR A 72 -6.24 -3.64 -6.70
N THR A 73 -6.21 -2.86 -7.77
CA THR A 73 -5.47 -1.60 -7.89
C THR A 73 -6.42 -0.41 -7.85
N LEU A 74 -5.89 0.73 -7.44
CA LEU A 74 -6.52 2.04 -7.61
C LEU A 74 -5.50 2.91 -8.34
N THR A 75 -5.90 3.49 -9.47
CA THR A 75 -5.02 4.31 -10.31
C THR A 75 -5.66 5.67 -10.57
N GLY A 76 -4.82 6.71 -10.68
CA GLY A 76 -5.28 8.09 -10.81
C GLY A 76 -5.46 8.79 -9.46
N PHE A 77 -5.21 10.09 -9.46
CA PHE A 77 -5.33 10.99 -8.31
C PHE A 77 -6.45 11.98 -8.54
#